data_AF-A0A3B0TXH4-F1
#
_entry.id   AF-A0A3B0TXH4-F1
#
_cell.length_a   1.000
_cell.length_b   1.000
_cell.length_c   1.000
_cell.angle_alpha   90.00
_cell.angle_beta   90.00
_cell.angle_gamma   90.00
#
_symmetry.space_group_name_H-M   'P 1'
#
loop_
_entity.id
_entity.type
_entity.pdbx_description
1 polymer ?
#
loop_
_entity_poly.entity_id
_entity_poly.type
_entity_poly.pdbx_seq_one_letter_code
_entity_poly.pdbx_strand_id
1 'polypeptide(L)'
;MLNWDEVIKFWFEDHDQKDWYGSTDEFDQLLHEKFFDLHGQVCAGEASHWRKNPLGRVAEIIILDQFSRQFFRGKAKAFAYDGMALVLAQELVATGDDKTLTIDQRSFAYMPYMHSESLKIH
;
A
#
# COMPACT_ATOMS: atom_id res chain seq x y z
N MET A 1 -3.47 -17.09 -7.32
CA MET A 1 -2.22 -16.41 -7.77
C MET A 1 -2.24 -15.02 -7.17
N LEU A 2 -1.07 -14.53 -6.74
CA LEU A 2 -0.87 -13.14 -6.32
C LEU A 2 -1.33 -12.20 -7.45
N ASN A 3 -2.40 -11.42 -7.25
CA ASN A 3 -2.84 -10.48 -8.27
C ASN A 3 -3.03 -9.07 -7.69
N TRP A 4 -2.30 -8.11 -8.28
CA TRP A 4 -2.34 -6.71 -7.83
C TRP A 4 -3.65 -6.01 -8.24
N ASP A 5 -4.30 -6.48 -9.30
CA ASP A 5 -5.58 -5.94 -9.77
C ASP A 5 -6.68 -6.09 -8.71
N GLU A 6 -6.65 -7.17 -7.92
CA GLU A 6 -7.60 -7.45 -6.86
C GLU A 6 -7.42 -6.47 -5.70
N VAL A 7 -6.19 -6.10 -5.39
CA VAL A 7 -5.86 -5.09 -4.38
C VAL A 7 -6.33 -3.72 -4.85
N ILE A 8 -6.06 -3.37 -6.11
CA ILE A 8 -6.48 -2.09 -6.69
C ILE A 8 -8.00 -1.99 -6.75
N LYS A 9 -8.68 -3.03 -7.23
CA LYS A 9 -10.13 -3.10 -7.27
C LYS A 9 -10.71 -2.99 -5.85
N PHE A 10 -10.22 -3.82 -4.93
CA PHE A 10 -10.71 -3.80 -3.56
C PHE A 10 -10.56 -2.41 -2.92
N TRP A 11 -9.40 -1.79 -3.09
CA TRP A 11 -9.10 -0.53 -2.43
C TRP A 11 -9.80 0.65 -3.11
N PHE A 12 -9.76 0.77 -4.43
CA PHE A 12 -10.21 1.97 -5.15
C PHE A 12 -11.59 1.85 -5.80
N GLU A 13 -12.13 0.65 -6.00
CA GLU A 13 -13.44 0.45 -6.64
C GLU A 13 -14.49 -0.07 -5.67
N ASP A 14 -14.12 -1.04 -4.81
CA ASP A 14 -15.06 -1.66 -3.87
C ASP A 14 -15.20 -0.86 -2.56
N HIS A 15 -14.24 0.01 -2.24
CA HIS A 15 -14.20 0.80 -1.00
C HIS A 15 -13.79 2.25 -1.29
N ASP A 16 -14.05 3.12 -0.30
CA ASP A 16 -13.79 4.55 -0.42
C ASP A 16 -13.07 5.13 0.81
N GLN A 17 -12.93 6.45 0.82
CA GLN A 17 -12.26 7.20 1.88
C GLN A 17 -12.79 6.90 3.29
N LYS A 18 -14.08 6.57 3.42
CA LYS A 18 -14.67 6.22 4.71
C LYS A 18 -14.05 4.95 5.28
N ASP A 19 -13.75 3.98 4.42
CA ASP A 19 -13.13 2.72 4.82
C ASP A 19 -11.61 2.89 4.99
N TRP A 20 -10.95 3.61 4.07
CA TRP A 20 -9.49 3.81 4.11
C TRP A 20 -9.04 4.52 5.39
N TYR A 21 -9.77 5.57 5.77
CA TYR A 21 -9.47 6.38 6.95
C TYR A 21 -10.32 5.99 8.17
N GLY A 22 -11.26 5.07 7.97
CA GLY A 22 -12.05 4.46 9.02
C GLY A 22 -11.20 3.61 9.95
N SER A 23 -11.64 3.51 11.20
CA SER A 23 -11.14 2.53 12.16
C SER A 23 -12.31 1.72 12.68
N THR A 24 -13.00 1.04 11.78
CA THR A 24 -14.10 0.12 12.10
C THR A 24 -13.57 -1.30 12.18
N ASP A 25 -13.93 -2.01 13.24
CA ASP A 25 -13.52 -3.40 13.44
C ASP A 25 -14.00 -4.29 12.27
N GLU A 26 -15.14 -3.95 11.67
CA GLU A 26 -15.71 -4.68 10.54
C GLU A 26 -14.83 -4.61 9.27
N PHE A 27 -14.28 -3.43 8.95
CA PHE A 27 -13.43 -3.29 7.76
C PHE A 27 -12.07 -3.93 7.99
N ASP A 28 -11.48 -3.75 9.17
CA ASP A 28 -10.21 -4.38 9.52
C ASP A 28 -10.33 -5.91 9.47
N GLN A 29 -11.45 -6.47 9.94
CA GLN A 29 -11.71 -7.91 9.87
C GLN A 29 -11.84 -8.38 8.41
N LEU A 30 -12.64 -7.70 7.59
CA LEU A 30 -12.78 -8.02 6.16
C LEU A 30 -11.43 -8.00 5.43
N LEU A 31 -10.64 -6.96 5.68
CA LEU A 31 -9.31 -6.81 5.11
C LEU A 31 -8.39 -7.95 5.54
N HIS A 32 -8.43 -8.33 6.82
CA HIS A 32 -7.59 -9.39 7.37
C HIS A 32 -7.96 -10.74 6.77
N GLU A 33 -9.25 -11.07 6.69
CA GLU A 33 -9.72 -12.31 6.10
C GLU A 33 -9.31 -12.45 4.63
N LYS A 34 -9.29 -11.34 3.88
CA LYS A 34 -9.00 -11.36 2.45
C LYS A 34 -7.51 -11.29 2.11
N PHE A 35 -6.72 -10.52 2.85
CA PHE A 35 -5.37 -10.13 2.42
C PHE A 35 -4.24 -10.39 3.41
N PHE A 36 -4.50 -10.99 4.58
CA PHE A 36 -3.42 -11.22 5.55
C PHE A 36 -2.33 -12.17 5.04
N ASP A 37 -2.71 -13.25 4.35
CA ASP A 37 -1.74 -14.17 3.73
C ASP A 37 -0.97 -13.49 2.59
N LEU A 38 -1.67 -12.68 1.78
CA LEU A 38 -1.08 -11.88 0.71
C LEU A 38 -0.05 -10.88 1.26
N HIS A 39 -0.36 -10.24 2.37
CA HIS A 39 0.55 -9.32 3.06
C HIS A 39 1.85 -10.02 3.45
N GLY A 40 1.77 -11.23 4.00
CA GLY A 40 2.96 -12.04 4.30
C GLY A 40 3.85 -12.30 3.07
N GLN A 41 3.25 -12.66 1.94
CA GLN A 41 3.95 -12.92 0.67
C GLN A 41 4.60 -11.65 0.09
N VAL A 42 3.89 -10.52 0.15
CA VAL A 42 4.40 -9.22 -0.31
C VAL A 42 5.56 -8.75 0.58
N CYS A 43 5.44 -8.92 1.91
CA CYS A 43 6.53 -8.62 2.85
C CYS A 43 7.77 -9.50 2.61
N ALA A 44 7.59 -10.72 2.09
CA ALA A 44 8.67 -11.61 1.70
C ALA A 44 9.29 -11.27 0.32
N GLY A 45 8.77 -10.25 -0.39
CA GLY A 45 9.27 -9.80 -1.70
C GLY A 45 8.76 -10.60 -2.90
N GLU A 46 7.77 -11.47 -2.70
CA GLU A 46 7.23 -12.35 -3.76
C GLU A 46 6.44 -11.56 -4.83
N ALA A 47 5.99 -10.35 -4.49
CA ALA A 47 5.28 -9.43 -5.37
C ALA A 47 6.19 -8.62 -6.32
N SER A 48 7.51 -8.84 -6.34
CA SER A 48 8.44 -8.02 -7.14
C SER A 48 8.09 -7.88 -8.64
N HIS A 49 7.41 -8.89 -9.20
CA HIS A 49 6.95 -8.87 -10.59
C HIS A 49 5.84 -7.84 -10.86
N TRP A 50 5.09 -7.39 -9.84
CA TRP A 50 4.05 -6.37 -9.94
C TRP A 50 4.61 -4.99 -10.30
N ARG A 51 5.86 -4.71 -9.89
CA ARG A 51 6.55 -3.42 -10.09
C ARG A 51 6.76 -3.04 -11.56
N LYS A 52 6.56 -3.99 -12.49
CA LYS A 52 6.55 -3.75 -13.94
C LYS A 52 5.34 -2.93 -14.40
N ASN A 53 4.32 -2.79 -13.56
CA ASN A 53 3.12 -2.02 -13.83
C ASN A 53 2.96 -0.91 -12.76
N PRO A 54 2.63 0.33 -13.13
CA PRO A 54 2.40 1.41 -12.17
C PRO A 54 1.38 1.07 -11.08
N LEU A 55 0.23 0.49 -11.46
CA LEU A 55 -0.80 0.05 -10.52
C LEU A 55 -0.35 -1.15 -9.69
N GLY A 56 0.44 -2.05 -10.28
CA GLY A 56 1.05 -3.14 -9.53
C GLY A 56 1.97 -2.65 -8.41
N ARG A 57 2.74 -1.60 -8.68
CA ARG A 57 3.58 -0.93 -7.65
C ARG A 57 2.73 -0.22 -6.59
N VAL A 58 1.64 0.44 -6.98
CA VAL A 58 0.68 1.06 -6.03
C VAL A 58 0.05 0.01 -5.11
N ALA A 59 -0.35 -1.15 -5.64
CA ALA A 59 -0.88 -2.25 -4.82
C ALA A 59 0.14 -2.73 -3.78
N GLU A 60 1.40 -2.87 -4.18
CA GLU A 60 2.49 -3.24 -3.27
C GLU A 60 2.69 -2.18 -2.17
N ILE A 61 2.66 -0.89 -2.52
CA ILE A 61 2.72 0.22 -1.56
C ILE A 61 1.54 0.15 -0.56
N ILE A 62 0.31 -0.03 -1.03
CA ILE A 62 -0.88 -0.11 -0.17
C ILE A 62 -0.76 -1.26 0.82
N ILE A 63 -0.31 -2.43 0.39
CA ILE A 63 -0.14 -3.58 1.29
C ILE A 63 0.95 -3.32 2.32
N LEU A 64 2.10 -2.80 1.90
CA LEU A 64 3.22 -2.58 2.81
C LEU A 64 2.95 -1.44 3.81
N ASP A 65 2.22 -0.40 3.40
CA ASP A 65 1.95 0.78 4.22
C ASP A 65 0.57 0.73 4.90
N GLN A 66 -0.51 0.76 4.12
CA GLN A 66 -1.88 0.87 4.66
C GLN A 66 -2.31 -0.42 5.37
N PHE A 67 -2.15 -1.60 4.73
CA PHE A 67 -2.60 -2.85 5.34
C PHE A 67 -1.77 -3.20 6.59
N SER A 68 -0.46 -2.89 6.58
CA SER A 68 0.37 -3.03 7.78
C SER A 68 -0.17 -2.24 8.97
N ARG A 69 -0.60 -0.99 8.73
CA ARG A 69 -1.19 -0.12 9.78
C ARG A 69 -2.52 -0.66 10.27
N GLN A 70 -3.35 -1.23 9.39
CA GLN A 70 -4.65 -1.82 9.75
C GLN A 70 -4.49 -3.16 10.49
N PHE A 71 -3.60 -4.05 10.05
CA PHE A 71 -3.39 -5.36 10.70
C PHE A 71 -2.66 -5.27 12.04
N PHE A 72 -1.83 -4.25 12.24
CA PHE A 72 -0.98 -4.14 13.42
C PHE A 72 -1.22 -2.84 14.20
N ARG A 73 -2.46 -2.34 14.24
CA ARG A 73 -2.82 -1.13 15.00
C ARG A 73 -2.23 -1.11 16.41
N GLY A 74 -1.62 0.02 16.76
CA GLY A 74 -0.98 0.23 18.07
C GLY A 74 0.31 -0.58 18.30
N LYS A 75 0.84 -1.28 17.30
CA LYS A 75 2.06 -2.09 17.41
C LYS A 75 3.14 -1.53 16.50
N ALA A 76 4.41 -1.62 16.95
CA ALA A 76 5.56 -1.20 16.15
C ALA A 76 5.65 -1.92 14.78
N LYS A 77 5.10 -3.14 14.67
CA LYS A 77 5.04 -3.90 13.42
C LYS A 77 4.25 -3.19 12.31
N ALA A 78 3.35 -2.27 12.65
CA ALA A 78 2.63 -1.44 11.67
C ALA A 78 3.55 -0.64 10.75
N PHE A 79 4.76 -0.30 11.22
CA PHE A 79 5.72 0.56 10.52
C PHE A 79 6.91 -0.24 9.96
N ALA A 80 6.91 -1.57 10.10
CA ALA A 80 8.06 -2.42 9.79
C ALA A 80 8.47 -2.37 8.31
N TYR A 81 7.57 -1.94 7.43
CA TYR A 81 7.76 -1.97 5.98
C TYR A 81 7.72 -0.59 5.32
N ASP A 82 7.64 0.48 6.11
CA ASP A 82 7.61 1.88 5.63
C ASP A 82 8.81 2.18 4.73
N GLY A 83 9.99 1.65 5.07
CA GLY A 83 11.20 1.82 4.27
C GLY A 83 11.09 1.25 2.86
N MET A 84 10.51 0.05 2.70
CA MET A 84 10.30 -0.55 1.37
C MET A 84 9.20 0.19 0.60
N ALA A 85 8.10 0.55 1.28
CA ALA A 85 7.04 1.35 0.66
C ALA A 85 7.59 2.70 0.12
N LEU A 86 8.50 3.35 0.86
CA LEU A 86 9.16 4.58 0.43
C LEU A 86 10.05 4.36 -0.79
N VAL A 87 10.84 3.27 -0.84
CA VAL A 87 11.67 2.94 -2.02
C VAL A 87 10.79 2.78 -3.26
N LEU A 88 9.66 2.07 -3.15
CA LEU A 88 8.72 1.91 -4.26
C LEU A 88 8.11 3.25 -4.68
N ALA A 89 7.72 4.09 -3.74
CA ALA A 89 7.20 5.43 -4.03
C ALA A 89 8.24 6.31 -4.76
N GLN A 90 9.52 6.21 -4.37
CA GLN A 90 10.62 6.90 -5.04
C GLN A 90 10.86 6.39 -6.46
N GLU A 91 10.83 5.07 -6.67
CA GLU A 91 10.96 4.50 -8.02
C GLU A 91 9.84 4.97 -8.94
N LEU A 92 8.59 4.98 -8.45
CA LEU A 92 7.43 5.40 -9.23
C LEU A 92 7.56 6.85 -9.71
N VAL A 93 8.04 7.74 -8.84
CA VAL A 93 8.31 9.16 -9.18
C VAL A 93 9.51 9.28 -10.12
N ALA A 94 10.57 8.51 -9.90
CA ALA A 94 11.78 8.55 -10.71
C ALA A 94 11.53 8.12 -12.16
N THR A 95 10.62 7.17 -12.39
CA THR A 95 10.22 6.75 -13.75
C THR A 95 9.18 7.68 -14.38
N GLY A 96 8.52 8.52 -13.59
CA GLY A 96 7.41 9.36 -14.04
C GLY A 96 6.09 8.61 -14.20
N ASP A 97 6.04 7.35 -13.77
CA ASP A 97 4.85 6.49 -13.85
C ASP A 97 3.73 6.99 -12.94
N ASP A 98 4.05 7.77 -11.90
CA ASP A 98 3.09 8.45 -11.03
C ASP A 98 2.09 9.31 -11.83
N LYS A 99 2.53 9.84 -12.97
CA LYS A 99 1.73 10.74 -13.81
C LYS A 99 0.60 10.02 -14.56
N THR A 100 0.69 8.69 -14.71
CA THR A 100 -0.36 7.90 -15.35
C THR A 100 -1.48 7.50 -14.39
N LEU A 101 -1.29 7.73 -13.09
CA LEU A 101 -2.23 7.36 -12.04
C LEU A 101 -3.33 8.42 -11.87
N THR A 102 -4.50 7.96 -11.39
CA THR A 102 -5.56 8.85 -10.90
C THR A 102 -5.09 9.63 -9.66
N ILE A 103 -5.84 10.66 -9.27
CA ILE A 103 -5.51 11.48 -8.10
C ILE A 103 -5.46 10.62 -6.83
N ASP A 104 -6.45 9.75 -6.62
CA ASP A 104 -6.50 8.89 -5.45
C ASP A 104 -5.37 7.85 -5.47
N GLN A 105 -5.10 7.21 -6.60
CA GLN A 105 -3.98 6.26 -6.70
C GLN A 105 -2.63 6.93 -6.40
N ARG A 106 -2.45 8.16 -6.91
CA ARG A 106 -1.24 8.93 -6.69
C ARG A 106 -1.10 9.37 -5.23
N SER A 107 -2.20 9.70 -4.55
CA SER A 107 -2.14 10.10 -3.14
C SER A 107 -1.62 8.95 -2.27
N PHE A 108 -2.11 7.72 -2.47
CA PHE A 108 -1.59 6.53 -1.78
C PHE A 108 -0.16 6.19 -2.19
N ALA A 109 0.21 6.39 -3.45
CA ALA A 109 1.59 6.24 -3.87
C ALA A 109 2.56 7.19 -3.15
N TYR A 110 2.07 8.34 -2.67
CA TYR A 110 2.88 9.36 -1.99
C TYR A 110 2.83 9.28 -0.47
N MET A 111 1.87 8.56 0.13
CA MET A 111 1.80 8.37 1.59
C MET A 111 3.13 7.92 2.22
N PRO A 112 3.93 7.03 1.62
CA PRO A 112 5.23 6.65 2.20
C PRO A 112 6.20 7.81 2.41
N TYR A 113 6.14 8.88 1.59
CA TYR A 113 6.92 10.09 1.83
C TYR A 113 6.49 10.79 3.13
N MET A 114 5.19 10.88 3.37
CA MET A 114 4.61 11.51 4.56
C MET A 114 4.85 10.70 5.84
N HIS A 115 5.04 9.38 5.72
CA HIS A 115 5.36 8.51 6.85
C HIS A 115 6.87 8.43 7.16
N SER A 116 7.73 8.98 6.30
CA SER A 116 9.17 8.98 6.53
C SER A 116 9.56 9.98 7.62
N GLU A 117 10.27 9.54 8.66
CA GLU A 117 10.78 10.42 9.72
C GLU A 117 12.05 11.20 9.31
N SER A 118 12.20 11.54 8.03
CA SER A 118 13.40 12.19 7.47
C SER A 118 13.06 13.53 6.81
N LEU A 119 13.66 14.61 7.32
CA LEU A 119 13.54 15.95 6.75
C LEU A 119 14.08 16.07 5.32
N LYS A 120 14.88 15.12 4.84
CA LYS A 120 15.35 15.10 3.43
C LYS A 120 14.29 14.54 2.48
N ILE A 121 13.35 13.77 3.02
CA ILE A 121 12.31 13.06 2.27
C ILE A 121 11.01 13.87 2.19
N HIS A 122 10.68 14.62 3.24
CA HIS A 122 9.59 15.62 3.26
C HIS A 122 9.93 16.87 2.46
#